data_AF-A0A1F8D006-F1
#
_entry.id   AF-A0A1F8D006-F1
#
_cell.length_a   1.000
_cell.length_b   1.000
_cell.length_c   1.000
_cell.angle_alpha   90.00
_cell.angle_beta   90.00
_cell.angle_gamma   90.00
#
_symmetry.space_group_name_H-M   'P 1'
#
loop_
_entity.id
_entity.type
_entity.pdbx_description
1 polymer ?
#
loop_
_entity_poly.entity_id
_entity_poly.type
_entity_poly.pdbx_seq_one_letter_code
_entity_poly.pdbx_strand_id
1 'polypeptide(L)'
;MIEIEGRTSELTKRPVNHGAEEWLGKPIEILDHGFVYLVDYMGNDEAIEQAARVSYGSGTRQVNETTGLLRYLMRGEHTSPYEMVEFKFHAKMPIFVARQWVRHRTASINEQSARYSVVESEFYIPDPEVISVQSVDNKQGRGANVSTGYAEEIRVKLSDYYSGAHNLYDLLLNGEGEDRPGIARELARIPLPVATYTEWYWKIDLHNLLHFLKLRMDPHAQWEMRQYANAMAEIVKNSVPICWKAFEDYQLKATKLTRPEKDVIASLISGMEFSEEQVLSAAGRVGLSNKREVSEMVGKFRELGLIK
;
A
#
# COMPACT_ATOMS: atom_id res chain seq x y z
N MET A 1 -18.36 7.37 -12.88
CA MET A 1 -17.57 6.12 -13.00
C MET A 1 -17.23 5.90 -14.45
N ILE A 2 -15.95 5.67 -14.80
CA ILE A 2 -15.63 5.08 -16.11
C ILE A 2 -16.09 3.62 -16.00
N GLU A 3 -17.30 3.34 -16.43
CA GLU A 3 -17.82 1.98 -16.54
C GLU A 3 -16.83 1.17 -17.40
N ILE A 4 -16.26 0.10 -16.84
CA ILE A 4 -15.60 -0.95 -17.62
C ILE A 4 -16.69 -1.86 -18.22
N GLU A 5 -17.82 -1.30 -18.62
CA GLU A 5 -18.82 -1.98 -19.42
C GLU A 5 -18.30 -1.99 -20.86
N GLY A 6 -17.96 -3.18 -21.36
CA GLY A 6 -17.55 -3.35 -22.76
C GLY A 6 -16.16 -3.92 -23.01
N ARG A 7 -15.42 -4.39 -22.00
CA ARG A 7 -14.26 -5.25 -22.27
C ARG A 7 -14.74 -6.61 -22.76
N THR A 8 -14.65 -6.85 -24.06
CA THR A 8 -14.84 -8.17 -24.65
C THR A 8 -13.65 -9.06 -24.28
N SER A 9 -13.91 -10.27 -23.78
CA SER A 9 -12.87 -11.25 -23.50
C SER A 9 -12.27 -11.75 -24.81
N GLU A 10 -11.03 -11.38 -25.09
CA GLU A 10 -10.25 -11.90 -26.22
C GLU A 10 -9.12 -12.80 -25.73
N LEU A 11 -8.74 -13.79 -26.54
CA LEU A 11 -7.57 -14.64 -26.24
C LEU A 11 -6.28 -13.81 -26.39
N THR A 12 -5.48 -13.78 -25.33
CA THR A 12 -4.21 -13.04 -25.28
C THR A 12 -3.01 -14.00 -25.21
N LYS A 13 -1.89 -13.60 -25.82
CA LYS A 13 -0.59 -14.28 -25.61
C LYS A 13 0.11 -13.88 -24.31
N ARG A 14 -0.37 -12.81 -23.66
CA ARG A 14 0.16 -12.33 -22.38
C ARG A 14 -0.19 -13.32 -21.26
N PRO A 15 0.68 -13.49 -20.24
CA PRO A 15 0.30 -14.20 -19.02
C PRO A 15 -0.97 -13.59 -18.43
N VAL A 16 -1.93 -14.44 -18.07
CA VAL A 16 -3.16 -14.02 -17.39
C VAL A 16 -2.96 -14.20 -15.90
N ASN A 17 -3.11 -13.11 -15.15
CA ASN A 17 -3.07 -13.14 -13.69
C ASN A 17 -4.49 -13.30 -13.17
N HIS A 18 -4.91 -14.55 -12.92
CA HIS A 18 -6.27 -14.86 -12.51
C HIS A 18 -6.71 -14.10 -11.25
N GLY A 19 -5.82 -13.94 -10.27
CA GLY A 19 -6.11 -13.18 -9.07
C GLY A 19 -6.32 -11.70 -9.34
N ALA A 20 -5.55 -11.10 -10.25
CA ALA A 20 -5.72 -9.71 -10.66
C ALA A 20 -6.98 -9.49 -11.51
N GLU A 21 -7.33 -10.44 -12.39
CA GLU A 21 -8.55 -10.41 -13.22
C GLU A 21 -9.82 -10.29 -12.37
N GLU A 22 -9.84 -10.88 -11.16
CA GLU A 22 -10.96 -10.76 -10.24
C GLU A 22 -11.22 -9.31 -9.77
N TRP A 23 -10.19 -8.46 -9.79
CA TRP A 23 -10.26 -7.07 -9.32
C TRP A 23 -10.30 -6.02 -10.44
N LEU A 24 -10.08 -6.43 -11.69
CA LEU A 24 -10.04 -5.50 -12.82
C LEU A 24 -11.35 -4.71 -12.94
N GLY A 25 -11.24 -3.39 -12.82
CA GLY A 25 -12.37 -2.46 -12.94
C GLY A 25 -13.36 -2.47 -11.78
N LYS A 26 -13.08 -3.18 -10.70
CA LYS A 26 -13.99 -3.25 -9.55
C LYS A 26 -13.56 -2.27 -8.46
N PRO A 27 -14.29 -1.16 -8.24
CA PRO A 27 -14.00 -0.23 -7.16
C PRO A 27 -14.15 -0.90 -5.80
N ILE A 28 -13.13 -0.70 -4.97
CA ILE A 28 -13.23 -0.85 -3.52
C ILE A 28 -13.50 0.56 -2.99
N GLU A 29 -14.69 0.80 -2.46
CA GLU A 29 -15.08 2.06 -1.82
C GLU A 29 -14.30 2.26 -0.52
N ILE A 30 -13.81 3.48 -0.29
CA ILE A 30 -12.91 3.84 0.80
C ILE A 30 -13.26 5.24 1.30
N LEU A 31 -13.37 5.39 2.62
CA LEU A 31 -13.92 6.61 3.25
C LEU A 31 -15.37 6.85 2.79
N ASP A 32 -15.79 8.11 2.68
CA ASP A 32 -17.15 8.53 2.32
C ASP A 32 -17.38 8.67 0.80
N HIS A 33 -16.35 9.07 0.04
CA HIS A 33 -16.45 9.31 -1.42
C HIS A 33 -15.25 8.75 -2.22
N GLY A 34 -14.32 8.09 -1.56
CA GLY A 34 -13.09 7.60 -2.18
C GLY A 34 -13.22 6.19 -2.71
N PHE A 35 -12.29 5.81 -3.59
CA PHE A 35 -12.16 4.43 -4.04
C PHE A 35 -10.74 4.12 -4.51
N VAL A 36 -10.46 2.82 -4.67
CA VAL A 36 -9.35 2.34 -5.51
C VAL A 36 -9.82 1.15 -6.34
N TYR A 37 -9.37 1.05 -7.58
CA TYR A 37 -9.47 -0.18 -8.35
C TYR A 37 -8.28 -0.42 -9.25
N LEU A 38 -8.11 -1.70 -9.61
CA LEU A 38 -7.12 -2.12 -10.57
C LEU A 38 -7.60 -1.83 -11.99
N VAL A 39 -6.86 -0.99 -12.72
CA VAL A 39 -7.14 -0.63 -14.11
C VAL A 39 -6.52 -1.65 -15.06
N ASP A 40 -5.30 -2.07 -14.71
CA ASP A 40 -4.43 -2.90 -15.55
C ASP A 40 -3.31 -3.51 -14.71
N TYR A 41 -2.73 -4.60 -15.20
CA TYR A 41 -1.57 -5.24 -14.60
C TYR A 41 -0.64 -5.81 -15.67
N MET A 42 0.61 -6.06 -15.30
CA MET A 42 1.57 -6.81 -16.11
C MET A 42 2.27 -7.84 -15.23
N GLY A 43 2.23 -9.10 -15.63
CA GLY A 43 2.92 -10.19 -14.94
C GLY A 43 2.17 -10.78 -13.75
N ASN A 44 2.78 -11.80 -13.16
CA ASN A 44 2.31 -12.61 -12.05
C ASN A 44 3.52 -13.21 -11.32
N ASP A 45 3.32 -14.14 -10.38
CA ASP A 45 4.42 -14.80 -9.67
C ASP A 45 5.40 -15.51 -10.62
N GLU A 46 4.92 -16.14 -11.69
CA GLU A 46 5.77 -16.80 -12.68
C GLU A 46 6.62 -15.81 -13.49
N ALA A 47 6.15 -14.57 -13.69
CA ALA A 47 6.93 -13.53 -14.36
C ALA A 47 8.17 -13.14 -13.54
N ILE A 48 8.07 -13.14 -12.21
CA ILE A 48 9.19 -12.91 -11.29
C ILE A 48 10.23 -14.02 -11.43
N GLU A 49 9.77 -15.29 -11.41
CA GLU A 49 10.64 -16.44 -11.62
C GLU A 49 11.30 -16.40 -13.00
N GLN A 50 10.54 -16.13 -14.05
CA GLN A 50 11.05 -16.02 -15.41
C GLN A 50 12.18 -14.98 -15.46
N ALA A 51 11.96 -13.78 -14.92
CA ALA A 51 12.96 -12.73 -14.89
C ALA A 51 14.23 -13.15 -14.14
N ALA A 52 14.07 -13.81 -12.99
CA ALA A 52 15.21 -14.30 -12.22
C ALA A 52 16.00 -15.41 -12.94
N ARG A 53 15.32 -16.29 -13.68
CA ARG A 53 15.92 -17.44 -14.37
C ARG A 53 16.51 -17.12 -15.74
N VAL A 54 16.21 -15.96 -16.35
CA VAL A 54 16.96 -15.49 -17.52
C VAL A 54 18.47 -15.44 -17.20
N SER A 55 18.83 -15.17 -15.95
CA SER A 55 20.20 -15.26 -15.44
C SER A 55 20.78 -16.69 -15.36
N TYR A 56 19.93 -17.73 -15.38
CA TYR A 56 20.30 -19.14 -15.11
C TYR A 56 20.00 -20.11 -16.26
N GLY A 57 19.44 -19.64 -17.39
CA GLY A 57 19.12 -20.47 -18.56
C GLY A 57 17.80 -21.25 -18.46
N SER A 58 17.28 -21.65 -19.61
CA SER A 58 15.95 -22.26 -19.77
C SER A 58 15.87 -23.71 -19.26
N GLY A 59 15.57 -23.90 -17.99
CA GLY A 59 15.25 -25.20 -17.38
C GLY A 59 13.75 -25.47 -17.23
N THR A 60 13.36 -26.74 -17.21
CA THR A 60 11.99 -27.24 -17.02
C THR A 60 11.39 -26.88 -15.65
N ARG A 61 10.08 -26.60 -15.63
CA ARG A 61 9.33 -25.94 -14.54
C ARG A 61 8.75 -26.94 -13.53
N GLN A 62 8.86 -26.66 -12.23
CA GLN A 62 8.00 -27.24 -11.18
C GLN A 62 7.53 -26.12 -10.22
N VAL A 63 6.25 -26.12 -9.84
CA VAL A 63 5.62 -25.07 -8.97
C VAL A 63 6.32 -24.92 -7.60
N ASN A 64 6.81 -26.04 -7.02
CA ASN A 64 7.57 -26.01 -5.76
C ASN A 64 8.90 -25.25 -5.89
N GLU A 65 9.45 -25.16 -7.11
CA GLU A 65 10.65 -24.36 -7.38
C GLU A 65 10.35 -22.86 -7.39
N THR A 66 9.17 -22.44 -7.89
CA THR A 66 8.74 -21.03 -7.92
C THR A 66 8.68 -20.44 -6.52
N THR A 67 7.96 -21.10 -5.59
CA THR A 67 7.86 -20.64 -4.20
C THR A 67 9.22 -20.56 -3.51
N GLY A 68 10.05 -21.60 -3.66
CA GLY A 68 11.39 -21.61 -3.10
C GLY A 68 12.27 -20.48 -3.63
N LEU A 69 12.19 -20.21 -4.94
CA LEU A 69 12.95 -19.16 -5.60
C LEU A 69 12.52 -17.76 -5.16
N LEU A 70 11.22 -17.43 -5.21
CA LEU A 70 10.74 -16.11 -4.79
C LEU A 70 11.10 -15.85 -3.32
N ARG A 71 10.88 -16.81 -2.43
CA ARG A 71 11.30 -16.69 -1.02
C ARG A 71 12.80 -16.43 -0.88
N TYR A 72 13.63 -17.13 -1.65
CA TYR A 72 15.07 -16.90 -1.68
C TYR A 72 15.42 -15.47 -2.14
N LEU A 73 14.83 -15.00 -3.23
CA LEU A 73 15.05 -13.65 -3.76
C LEU A 73 14.65 -12.57 -2.74
N MET A 74 13.48 -12.71 -2.10
CA MET A 74 12.97 -11.74 -1.12
C MET A 74 13.92 -11.61 0.07
N ARG A 75 14.42 -12.76 0.56
CA ARG A 75 15.32 -12.82 1.71
C ARG A 75 16.72 -12.29 1.40
N GLY A 76 17.20 -12.51 0.18
CA GLY A 76 18.48 -11.98 -0.31
C GLY A 76 18.40 -10.53 -0.79
N GLU A 77 17.24 -9.87 -0.66
CA GLU A 77 17.00 -8.51 -1.19
C GLU A 77 17.33 -8.40 -2.70
N HIS A 78 17.13 -9.49 -3.45
CA HIS A 78 17.24 -9.48 -4.92
C HIS A 78 15.94 -8.90 -5.50
N THR A 79 15.87 -7.57 -5.60
CA THR A 79 14.62 -6.84 -5.88
C THR A 79 14.26 -6.78 -7.37
N SER A 80 15.24 -6.76 -8.27
CA SER A 80 15.00 -6.51 -9.70
C SER A 80 14.03 -7.49 -10.40
N PRO A 81 13.93 -8.79 -10.04
CA PRO A 81 12.91 -9.66 -10.64
C PRO A 81 11.47 -9.25 -10.26
N TYR A 82 11.27 -8.64 -9.09
CA TYR A 82 9.96 -8.15 -8.66
C TYR A 82 9.53 -6.90 -9.43
N GLU A 83 10.48 -6.09 -9.92
CA GLU A 83 10.18 -4.90 -10.72
C GLU A 83 9.57 -5.24 -12.10
N MET A 84 9.61 -6.51 -12.51
CA MET A 84 9.01 -7.00 -13.77
C MET A 84 7.51 -7.24 -13.69
N VAL A 85 6.90 -7.06 -12.51
CA VAL A 85 5.45 -7.07 -12.32
C VAL A 85 4.98 -5.65 -12.07
N GLU A 86 3.99 -5.18 -12.81
CA GLU A 86 3.43 -3.83 -12.68
C GLU A 86 1.93 -3.83 -12.38
N PHE A 87 1.49 -2.80 -11.67
CA PHE A 87 0.10 -2.52 -11.38
C PHE A 87 -0.23 -1.08 -11.76
N LYS A 88 -1.42 -0.88 -12.34
CA LYS A 88 -1.98 0.44 -12.61
C LYS A 88 -3.31 0.56 -11.90
N PHE A 89 -3.41 1.53 -10.99
CA PHE A 89 -4.61 1.81 -10.21
C PHE A 89 -5.24 3.10 -10.68
N HIS A 90 -6.56 3.19 -10.53
CA HIS A 90 -7.29 4.44 -10.48
C HIS A 90 -7.76 4.61 -9.04
N ALA A 91 -7.43 5.74 -8.44
CA ALA A 91 -7.81 6.04 -7.07
C ALA A 91 -8.41 7.43 -6.98
N LYS A 92 -9.44 7.53 -6.15
CA LYS A 92 -10.10 8.77 -5.74
C LYS A 92 -9.87 8.97 -4.25
N MET A 93 -9.26 10.08 -3.86
CA MET A 93 -8.91 10.35 -2.47
C MET A 93 -8.91 11.84 -2.12
N PRO A 94 -8.95 12.19 -0.82
CA PRO A 94 -8.76 13.57 -0.40
C PRO A 94 -7.33 14.05 -0.72
N ILE A 95 -7.18 15.33 -1.05
CA ILE A 95 -5.86 15.93 -1.36
C ILE A 95 -4.83 15.70 -0.25
N PHE A 96 -5.22 15.72 1.03
CA PHE A 96 -4.27 15.45 2.13
C PHE A 96 -3.75 13.99 2.14
N VAL A 97 -4.51 13.02 1.62
CA VAL A 97 -4.06 11.64 1.40
C VAL A 97 -3.14 11.60 0.18
N ALA A 98 -3.55 12.22 -0.94
CA ALA A 98 -2.75 12.30 -2.16
C ALA A 98 -1.34 12.89 -1.89
N ARG A 99 -1.24 13.92 -1.06
CA ARG A 99 0.04 14.55 -0.67
C ARG A 99 0.99 13.63 0.11
N GLN A 100 0.47 12.62 0.81
CA GLN A 100 1.29 11.58 1.45
C GLN A 100 1.71 10.51 0.45
N TRP A 101 0.79 10.16 -0.44
CA TRP A 101 0.98 9.12 -1.44
C TRP A 101 1.99 9.54 -2.53
N VAL A 102 1.96 10.79 -3.01
CA VAL A 102 2.91 11.33 -4.01
C VAL A 102 4.38 11.32 -3.57
N ARG A 103 4.64 11.12 -2.26
CA ARG A 103 6.01 10.99 -1.74
C ARG A 103 6.71 9.70 -2.19
N HIS A 104 5.96 8.74 -2.73
CA HIS A 104 6.46 7.51 -3.32
C HIS A 104 6.86 7.75 -4.78
N ARG A 105 8.08 8.26 -4.96
CA ARG A 105 8.60 8.84 -6.21
C ARG A 105 8.89 7.81 -7.32
N THR A 106 8.88 6.52 -7.01
CA THR A 106 9.14 5.44 -7.96
C THR A 106 7.88 4.99 -8.72
N ALA A 107 6.77 5.72 -8.56
CA ALA A 107 5.55 5.53 -9.33
C ALA A 107 5.40 6.58 -10.45
N SER A 108 4.58 6.26 -11.45
CA SER A 108 4.07 7.22 -12.44
C SER A 108 2.67 7.67 -12.07
N ILE A 109 2.42 8.98 -12.10
CA ILE A 109 1.16 9.57 -11.63
C ILE A 109 0.60 10.51 -12.70
N ASN A 110 -0.71 10.45 -12.92
CA ASN A 110 -1.46 11.45 -13.67
C ASN A 110 -2.72 11.83 -12.89
N GLU A 111 -2.74 13.03 -12.34
CA GLU A 111 -3.80 13.55 -11.47
C GLU A 111 -4.73 14.50 -12.23
N GLN A 112 -6.02 14.45 -11.89
CA GLN A 112 -6.99 15.42 -12.34
C GLN A 112 -6.54 16.84 -11.98
N SER A 113 -6.47 17.71 -12.98
CA SER A 113 -6.05 19.10 -12.79
C SER A 113 -7.25 20.03 -12.64
N ALA A 114 -7.42 20.58 -11.44
CA ALA A 114 -8.36 21.67 -11.15
C ALA A 114 -8.04 22.99 -11.88
N ARG A 115 -6.99 23.04 -12.72
CA ARG A 115 -6.75 24.17 -13.66
C ARG A 115 -7.62 24.05 -14.90
N TYR A 116 -7.93 22.82 -15.31
CA TYR A 116 -8.66 22.52 -16.53
C TYR A 116 -10.10 22.10 -16.24
N SER A 117 -10.33 21.40 -15.13
CA SER A 117 -11.65 20.88 -14.75
C SER A 117 -12.31 21.72 -13.66
N VAL A 118 -13.63 21.74 -13.66
CA VAL A 118 -14.43 22.18 -12.51
C VAL A 118 -14.31 21.11 -11.42
N VAL A 119 -14.17 21.54 -10.17
CA VAL A 119 -14.03 20.65 -9.02
C VAL A 119 -15.42 20.34 -8.46
N GLU A 120 -15.70 19.07 -8.20
CA GLU A 120 -16.97 18.63 -7.63
C GLU A 120 -17.05 18.97 -6.13
N SER A 121 -18.27 19.11 -5.61
CA SER A 121 -18.54 19.39 -4.20
C SER A 121 -18.42 18.13 -3.34
N GLU A 122 -17.24 17.50 -3.37
CA GLU A 122 -16.95 16.28 -2.63
C GLU A 122 -15.76 16.51 -1.70
N PHE A 123 -16.02 16.43 -0.40
CA PHE A 123 -15.06 16.68 0.66
C PHE A 123 -15.11 15.55 1.67
N TYR A 124 -13.95 15.12 2.17
CA TYR A 124 -13.90 14.11 3.21
C TYR A 124 -14.44 14.62 4.54
N ILE A 125 -15.49 13.95 5.02
CA ILE A 125 -16.02 14.08 6.37
C ILE A 125 -15.78 12.74 7.09
N PRO A 126 -14.96 12.72 8.16
CA PRO A 126 -14.67 11.47 8.86
C PRO A 126 -15.91 10.87 9.51
N ASP A 127 -15.97 9.53 9.52
CA ASP A 127 -16.96 8.81 10.32
C ASP A 127 -16.81 9.15 11.81
N PRO A 128 -17.91 9.22 12.57
CA PRO A 128 -17.84 9.55 14.00
C PRO A 128 -16.89 8.64 14.79
N GLU A 129 -16.79 7.38 14.41
CA GLU A 129 -15.97 6.35 15.07
C GLU A 129 -14.46 6.59 14.94
N VAL A 130 -14.03 7.42 13.99
CA VAL A 130 -12.61 7.66 13.73
C VAL A 130 -12.17 9.06 14.16
N ILE A 131 -13.09 9.86 14.70
CA ILE A 131 -12.80 11.17 15.31
C ILE A 131 -12.29 10.93 16.73
N SER A 132 -11.04 11.33 16.95
CA SER A 132 -10.30 11.03 18.17
C SER A 132 -9.44 12.21 18.61
N VAL A 133 -9.06 12.22 19.88
CA VAL A 133 -8.03 13.14 20.36
C VAL A 133 -6.64 12.76 19.83
N GLN A 134 -5.67 13.66 19.98
CA GLN A 134 -4.26 13.37 19.67
C GLN A 134 -3.70 12.31 20.64
N SER A 135 -2.95 11.34 20.13
CA SER A 135 -2.24 10.38 20.99
C SER A 135 -1.12 11.05 21.78
N VAL A 136 -0.96 10.63 23.04
CA VAL A 136 0.08 11.11 23.96
C VAL A 136 1.43 10.47 23.65
N ASP A 137 1.42 9.18 23.29
CA ASP A 137 2.62 8.38 23.02
C ASP A 137 3.05 8.46 21.55
N ASN A 138 2.10 8.56 20.63
CA ASN A 138 2.35 8.68 19.20
C ASN A 138 1.94 10.07 18.68
N LYS A 139 2.89 10.97 18.55
CA LYS A 139 2.66 12.34 18.04
C LYS A 139 2.13 12.39 16.59
N GLN A 140 2.18 11.28 15.85
CA GLN A 140 1.63 11.16 14.50
C GLN A 140 0.28 10.43 14.48
N GLY A 141 -0.17 9.91 15.62
CA GLY A 141 -1.30 8.99 15.72
C GLY A 141 -2.49 9.53 16.51
N ARG A 142 -3.57 8.77 16.43
CA ARG A 142 -4.84 9.00 17.13
C ARG A 142 -4.81 8.38 18.53
N GLY A 143 -5.39 9.09 19.50
CA GLY A 143 -5.61 8.65 20.87
C GLY A 143 -7.01 8.06 21.05
N ALA A 144 -7.63 8.34 22.19
CA ALA A 144 -9.00 7.89 22.47
C ALA A 144 -10.03 8.60 21.57
N ASN A 145 -11.10 7.88 21.22
CA ASN A 145 -12.24 8.46 20.52
C ASN A 145 -12.91 9.53 21.39
N VAL A 146 -13.43 10.55 20.73
CA VAL A 146 -14.27 11.54 21.41
C VAL A 146 -15.68 10.97 21.64
N SER A 147 -16.50 11.66 22.41
CA SER A 147 -17.91 11.26 22.58
C SER A 147 -18.66 11.38 21.24
N THR A 148 -19.64 10.50 21.00
CA THR A 148 -20.45 10.52 19.77
C THR A 148 -21.10 11.88 19.52
N GLY A 149 -21.60 12.55 20.57
CA GLY A 149 -22.18 13.88 20.45
C GLY A 149 -21.18 14.93 19.99
N TYR A 150 -19.94 14.89 20.50
CA TYR A 150 -18.90 15.81 20.07
C TYR A 150 -18.37 15.50 18.67
N ALA A 151 -18.26 14.21 18.32
CA ALA A 151 -17.92 13.78 16.97
C ALA A 151 -18.92 14.32 15.93
N GLU A 152 -20.23 14.22 16.22
CA GLU A 152 -21.26 14.74 15.32
C GLU A 152 -21.25 16.27 15.22
N GLU A 153 -21.02 16.97 16.33
CA GLU A 153 -20.84 18.43 16.31
C GLU A 153 -19.67 18.84 15.40
N ILE A 154 -18.54 18.12 15.44
CA ILE A 154 -17.39 18.36 14.56
C ILE A 154 -17.79 18.14 13.09
N ARG A 155 -18.50 17.05 12.78
CA ARG A 155 -18.93 16.74 11.41
C ARG A 155 -19.82 17.84 10.83
N VAL A 156 -20.79 18.35 11.60
CA VAL A 156 -21.63 19.48 11.19
C VAL A 156 -20.79 20.72 10.88
N LYS A 157 -19.85 21.09 11.78
CA LYS A 157 -18.96 22.25 11.54
C LYS A 157 -18.09 22.08 10.28
N LEU A 158 -17.59 20.87 10.02
CA LEU A 158 -16.83 20.58 8.81
C LEU A 158 -17.72 20.73 7.56
N SER A 159 -18.91 20.15 7.59
CA SER A 159 -19.90 20.24 6.50
C SER A 159 -20.26 21.69 6.18
N ASP A 160 -20.54 22.51 7.20
CA ASP A 160 -20.85 23.94 7.03
C ASP A 160 -19.67 24.71 6.41
N TYR A 161 -18.46 24.44 6.89
CA TYR A 161 -17.23 25.06 6.36
C TYR A 161 -16.98 24.66 4.90
N TYR A 162 -17.11 23.38 4.56
CA TYR A 162 -16.90 22.88 3.20
C TYR A 162 -17.94 23.45 2.22
N SER A 163 -19.20 23.53 2.65
CA SER A 163 -20.28 24.16 1.88
C SER A 163 -19.97 25.63 1.60
N GLY A 164 -19.52 26.38 2.61
CA GLY A 164 -19.11 27.78 2.45
C GLY A 164 -17.91 27.94 1.51
N ALA A 165 -16.91 27.07 1.59
CA ALA A 165 -15.76 27.08 0.70
C ALA A 165 -16.14 26.79 -0.76
N HIS A 166 -17.06 25.85 -0.99
CA HIS A 166 -17.57 25.55 -2.33
C HIS A 166 -18.42 26.70 -2.90
N ASN A 167 -19.28 27.32 -2.08
CA ASN A 167 -20.04 28.49 -2.51
C ASN A 167 -19.14 29.66 -2.94
N LEU A 168 -18.03 29.88 -2.21
CA LEU A 168 -17.03 30.87 -2.62
C LEU A 168 -16.32 30.45 -3.92
N TYR A 169 -16.00 29.17 -4.08
CA TYR A 169 -15.45 28.66 -5.34
C TYR A 169 -16.38 28.92 -6.53
N ASP A 170 -17.66 28.61 -6.41
CA ASP A 170 -18.67 28.85 -7.44
C ASP A 170 -18.83 30.34 -7.76
N LEU A 171 -18.83 31.18 -6.72
CA LEU A 171 -18.87 32.64 -6.87
C LEU A 171 -17.64 33.14 -7.65
N LEU A 172 -16.44 32.69 -7.28
CA LEU A 172 -15.21 33.09 -7.97
C LEU A 172 -15.17 32.58 -9.41
N LEU A 173 -15.69 31.38 -9.67
CA LEU A 173 -15.71 30.78 -11.01
C LEU A 173 -16.67 31.49 -11.96
N ASN A 174 -17.85 31.90 -11.46
CA ASN A 174 -18.92 32.45 -12.29
C ASN A 174 -18.98 33.98 -12.28
N GLY A 175 -18.51 34.62 -11.21
CA GLY A 175 -18.62 36.06 -11.00
C GLY A 175 -20.01 36.52 -10.56
N GLU A 176 -20.21 37.84 -10.55
CA GLU A 176 -21.43 38.54 -10.14
C GLU A 176 -21.91 39.52 -11.23
N GLY A 177 -22.10 39.03 -12.46
CA GLY A 177 -22.54 39.84 -13.60
C GLY A 177 -21.40 40.45 -14.43
N GLU A 178 -21.74 41.35 -15.35
CA GLU A 178 -20.80 41.86 -16.37
C GLU A 178 -19.61 42.64 -15.77
N ASP A 179 -19.84 43.44 -14.73
CA ASP A 179 -18.80 44.27 -14.09
C ASP A 179 -17.88 43.47 -13.13
N ARG A 180 -18.25 42.23 -12.80
CA ARG A 180 -17.54 41.35 -11.87
C ARG A 180 -17.45 39.94 -12.44
N PRO A 181 -16.73 39.74 -13.55
CA PRO A 181 -16.66 38.43 -14.19
C PRO A 181 -15.95 37.40 -13.31
N GLY A 182 -16.26 36.13 -13.54
CA GLY A 182 -15.54 35.01 -12.92
C GLY A 182 -14.04 35.02 -13.26
N ILE A 183 -13.23 34.49 -12.34
CA ILE A 183 -11.78 34.40 -12.48
C ILE A 183 -11.34 33.03 -13.00
N ALA A 184 -10.09 32.94 -13.42
CA ALA A 184 -9.51 31.70 -13.93
C ALA A 184 -9.63 30.55 -12.90
N ARG A 185 -9.94 29.33 -13.37
CA ARG A 185 -10.10 28.12 -12.54
C ARG A 185 -8.93 27.88 -11.58
N GLU A 186 -7.70 28.15 -12.04
CA GLU A 186 -6.51 27.95 -11.22
C GLU A 186 -6.42 28.87 -9.99
N LEU A 187 -7.10 30.02 -10.04
CA LEU A 187 -7.27 30.97 -8.94
C LEU A 187 -8.55 30.68 -8.15
N ALA A 188 -9.67 30.44 -8.84
CA ALA A 188 -10.98 30.19 -8.20
C ALA A 188 -10.92 29.04 -7.20
N ARG A 189 -10.16 27.98 -7.48
CA ARG A 189 -10.01 26.79 -6.61
C ARG A 189 -9.23 27.01 -5.30
N ILE A 190 -8.51 28.13 -5.14
CA ILE A 190 -7.63 28.37 -3.98
C ILE A 190 -8.34 28.22 -2.61
N PRO A 191 -9.62 28.60 -2.44
CA PRO A 191 -10.34 28.43 -1.19
C PRO A 191 -10.67 26.97 -0.84
N LEU A 192 -10.58 26.04 -1.80
CA LEU A 192 -10.97 24.64 -1.57
C LEU A 192 -10.00 23.99 -0.56
N PRO A 193 -10.53 23.33 0.48
CA PRO A 193 -9.71 22.73 1.53
C PRO A 193 -8.95 21.50 1.03
N VAL A 194 -7.91 21.09 1.75
CA VAL A 194 -7.18 19.83 1.48
C VAL A 194 -8.04 18.56 1.66
N ALA A 195 -9.26 18.70 2.19
CA ALA A 195 -10.26 17.63 2.30
C ALA A 195 -10.98 17.35 0.98
N THR A 196 -10.84 18.23 -0.03
CA THR A 196 -11.42 18.04 -1.36
C THR A 196 -10.91 16.75 -2.00
N TYR A 197 -11.79 15.99 -2.64
CA TYR A 197 -11.41 14.80 -3.38
C TYR A 197 -10.71 15.15 -4.70
N THR A 198 -9.73 14.31 -5.06
CA THR A 198 -9.00 14.33 -6.33
C THR A 198 -8.91 12.89 -6.83
N GLU A 199 -8.69 12.73 -8.13
CA GLU A 199 -8.59 11.42 -8.78
C GLU A 199 -7.29 11.33 -9.57
N TRP A 200 -6.68 10.15 -9.59
CA TRP A 200 -5.50 9.92 -10.41
C TRP A 200 -5.38 8.49 -10.97
N TYR A 201 -4.60 8.38 -12.05
CA TYR A 201 -3.97 7.12 -12.40
C TYR A 201 -2.61 7.02 -11.70
N TRP A 202 -2.36 5.87 -11.08
CA TRP A 202 -1.13 5.59 -10.35
C TRP A 202 -0.57 4.24 -10.78
N LYS A 203 0.59 4.25 -11.46
CA LYS A 203 1.27 3.05 -11.97
C LYS A 203 2.57 2.82 -11.21
N ILE A 204 2.81 1.59 -10.77
CA ILE A 204 4.00 1.22 -10.00
C ILE A 204 4.39 -0.24 -10.28
N ASP A 205 5.67 -0.56 -10.15
CA ASP A 205 6.13 -1.95 -10.11
C ASP A 205 5.90 -2.59 -8.73
N LEU A 206 5.94 -3.92 -8.67
CA LEU A 206 5.63 -4.69 -7.47
C LEU A 206 6.66 -4.47 -6.34
N HIS A 207 7.95 -4.32 -6.63
CA HIS A 207 8.94 -4.06 -5.59
C HIS A 207 8.62 -2.76 -4.84
N ASN A 208 8.39 -1.69 -5.59
CA ASN A 208 8.07 -0.39 -5.03
C ASN A 208 6.66 -0.36 -4.41
N LEU A 209 5.71 -1.15 -4.93
CA LEU A 209 4.39 -1.33 -4.32
C LEU A 209 4.47 -2.01 -2.95
N LEU A 210 5.26 -3.08 -2.82
CA LEU A 210 5.47 -3.74 -1.53
C LEU A 210 6.11 -2.77 -0.50
N HIS A 211 7.05 -1.94 -0.95
CA HIS A 211 7.61 -0.88 -0.10
C HIS A 211 6.54 0.14 0.34
N PHE A 212 5.71 0.61 -0.60
CA PHE A 212 4.57 1.48 -0.31
C PHE A 212 3.63 0.85 0.73
N LEU A 213 3.21 -0.40 0.52
CA LEU A 213 2.30 -1.12 1.41
C LEU A 213 2.90 -1.28 2.81
N LYS A 214 4.19 -1.66 2.91
CA LYS A 214 4.89 -1.76 4.19
C LYS A 214 4.82 -0.46 4.99
N LEU A 215 5.03 0.68 4.34
CA LEU A 215 5.02 1.99 5.00
C LEU A 215 3.61 2.52 5.27
N ARG A 216 2.64 2.18 4.43
CA ARG A 216 1.30 2.77 4.46
C ARG A 216 0.25 1.91 5.13
N MET A 217 0.52 0.64 5.39
CA MET A 217 -0.29 -0.21 6.28
C MET A 217 0.14 -0.08 7.75
N ASP A 218 1.33 0.46 8.00
CA ASP A 218 1.90 0.61 9.34
C ASP A 218 0.99 1.46 10.26
N PRO A 219 0.82 1.10 11.54
CA PRO A 219 0.00 1.86 12.49
C PRO A 219 0.38 3.33 12.71
N HIS A 220 1.62 3.72 12.37
CA HIS A 220 2.06 5.11 12.44
C HIS A 220 1.62 5.94 11.22
N ALA A 221 1.26 5.29 10.11
CA ALA A 221 0.66 5.99 8.98
C ALA A 221 -0.73 6.51 9.34
N GLN A 222 -1.09 7.66 8.77
CA GLN A 222 -2.40 8.26 9.00
C GLN A 222 -3.53 7.28 8.64
N TRP A 223 -4.58 7.22 9.48
CA TRP A 223 -5.64 6.23 9.38
C TRP A 223 -6.27 6.16 7.98
N GLU A 224 -6.54 7.31 7.33
CA GLU A 224 -7.10 7.36 5.99
C GLU A 224 -6.18 6.71 4.95
N MET A 225 -4.88 7.03 4.96
CA MET A 225 -3.89 6.44 4.05
C MET A 225 -3.79 4.92 4.24
N ARG A 226 -3.97 4.42 5.47
CA ARG A 226 -4.00 2.98 5.75
C ARG A 226 -5.18 2.28 5.08
N GLN A 227 -6.35 2.93 4.99
CA GLN A 227 -7.51 2.31 4.32
C GLN A 227 -7.23 2.05 2.84
N TYR A 228 -6.64 3.04 2.15
CA TYR A 228 -6.17 2.88 0.76
C TYR A 228 -5.11 1.78 0.62
N ALA A 229 -4.12 1.76 1.50
CA ALA A 229 -3.07 0.74 1.46
C ALA A 229 -3.63 -0.67 1.71
N ASN A 230 -4.54 -0.85 2.66
CA ASN A 230 -5.17 -2.13 2.96
C ASN A 230 -6.03 -2.63 1.79
N ALA A 231 -6.81 -1.76 1.14
CA ALA A 231 -7.57 -2.12 -0.05
C ALA A 231 -6.67 -2.59 -1.20
N MET A 232 -5.57 -1.85 -1.45
CA MET A 232 -4.57 -2.25 -2.44
C MET A 232 -3.85 -3.55 -2.07
N ALA A 233 -3.59 -3.78 -0.78
CA ALA A 233 -2.96 -4.99 -0.29
C ALA A 233 -3.80 -6.24 -0.61
N GLU A 234 -5.13 -6.18 -0.48
CA GLU A 234 -6.00 -7.29 -0.86
C GLU A 234 -5.92 -7.60 -2.36
N ILE A 235 -5.87 -6.57 -3.22
CA ILE A 235 -5.67 -6.75 -4.67
C ILE A 235 -4.32 -7.44 -4.93
N VAL A 236 -3.23 -6.94 -4.34
CA VAL A 236 -1.87 -7.46 -4.54
C VAL A 236 -1.74 -8.89 -4.02
N LYS A 237 -2.28 -9.17 -2.83
CA LYS A 237 -2.28 -10.50 -2.21
C LYS A 237 -2.94 -11.56 -3.09
N ASN A 238 -4.06 -11.21 -3.73
CA ASN A 238 -4.73 -12.11 -4.66
C ASN A 238 -3.97 -12.24 -5.98
N SER A 239 -3.35 -11.16 -6.45
CA SER A 239 -2.63 -11.11 -7.73
C SER A 239 -1.29 -11.86 -7.72
N VAL A 240 -0.56 -11.83 -6.60
CA VAL A 240 0.79 -12.45 -6.48
C VAL A 240 0.92 -13.18 -5.14
N PRO A 241 0.13 -14.23 -4.89
CA PRO A 241 0.04 -14.87 -3.57
C PRO A 241 1.37 -15.46 -3.08
N ILE A 242 2.23 -15.96 -3.97
CA ILE A 242 3.53 -16.53 -3.58
C ILE A 242 4.47 -15.41 -3.14
N CYS A 243 4.58 -14.34 -3.93
CA CYS A 243 5.34 -13.14 -3.57
C CYS A 243 4.80 -12.51 -2.28
N TRP A 244 3.47 -12.37 -2.15
CA TRP A 244 2.83 -11.80 -0.96
C TRP A 244 3.20 -12.59 0.29
N LYS A 245 3.17 -13.92 0.24
CA LYS A 245 3.54 -14.74 1.38
C LYS A 245 5.01 -14.55 1.78
N ALA A 246 5.90 -14.43 0.80
CA ALA A 246 7.31 -14.11 1.06
C ALA A 246 7.46 -12.71 1.67
N PHE A 247 6.77 -11.71 1.13
CA PHE A 247 6.76 -10.35 1.67
C PHE A 247 6.25 -10.31 3.12
N GLU A 248 5.18 -11.04 3.41
CA GLU A 248 4.62 -11.15 4.74
C GLU A 248 5.65 -11.68 5.75
N ASP A 249 6.27 -12.81 5.43
CA ASP A 249 7.20 -13.51 6.32
C ASP A 249 8.52 -12.76 6.51
N TYR A 250 9.06 -12.15 5.45
CA TYR A 250 10.41 -11.58 5.45
C TYR A 250 10.48 -10.08 5.67
N GLN A 251 9.39 -9.34 5.42
CA GLN A 251 9.42 -7.89 5.46
C GLN A 251 8.31 -7.27 6.29
N LEU A 252 7.06 -7.74 6.19
CA LEU A 252 5.90 -7.12 6.85
C LEU A 252 5.80 -7.51 8.31
N LYS A 253 5.89 -8.82 8.61
CA LYS A 253 5.80 -9.37 9.97
C LYS A 253 7.18 -9.67 10.60
N ALA A 254 8.26 -9.41 9.87
CA ALA A 254 9.62 -9.60 10.37
C ALA A 254 10.04 -8.46 11.31
N THR A 255 10.71 -8.81 12.40
CA THR A 255 11.36 -7.84 13.30
C THR A 255 12.79 -7.59 12.84
N LYS A 256 13.12 -6.32 12.56
CA LYS A 256 14.49 -5.92 12.28
C LYS A 256 15.22 -5.66 13.60
N LEU A 257 16.38 -6.28 13.77
CA LEU A 257 17.30 -6.01 14.88
C LEU A 257 18.55 -5.31 14.35
N THR A 258 18.83 -4.13 14.88
CA THR A 258 20.08 -3.40 14.67
C THR A 258 21.23 -4.09 15.40
N ARG A 259 22.49 -3.76 15.06
CA ARG A 259 23.66 -4.33 15.74
C ARG A 259 23.58 -4.17 17.28
N PRO A 260 23.35 -2.98 17.86
CA PRO A 260 23.28 -2.85 19.32
C PRO A 260 22.14 -3.66 19.95
N GLU A 261 20.98 -3.76 19.30
CA GLU A 261 19.87 -4.59 19.79
C GLU A 261 20.24 -6.07 19.80
N LYS A 262 20.95 -6.55 18.76
CA LYS A 262 21.51 -7.91 18.74
C LYS A 262 22.50 -8.13 19.89
N ASP A 263 23.38 -7.16 20.15
CA ASP A 263 24.37 -7.25 21.22
C ASP A 263 23.70 -7.34 22.61
N VAL A 264 22.64 -6.54 22.84
CA VAL A 264 21.84 -6.61 24.08
C VAL A 264 21.20 -7.99 24.23
N ILE A 265 20.53 -8.48 23.19
CA ILE A 265 19.89 -9.81 23.21
C ILE A 265 20.93 -10.90 23.50
N ALA A 266 22.07 -10.90 22.79
CA ALA A 266 23.16 -11.84 22.99
C ALA A 266 23.70 -11.80 24.43
N SER A 267 23.82 -10.62 25.04
CA SER A 267 24.26 -10.49 26.44
C SER A 267 23.27 -11.07 27.44
N LEU A 268 21.96 -10.90 27.21
CA LEU A 268 20.90 -11.38 28.11
C LEU A 268 20.72 -12.89 28.05
N ILE A 269 21.01 -13.49 26.90
CA ILE A 269 20.92 -14.95 26.69
C ILE A 269 22.28 -15.66 26.83
N SER A 270 23.32 -14.91 27.22
CA SER A 270 24.66 -15.47 27.44
C SER A 270 24.62 -16.60 28.45
N GLY A 271 25.04 -17.79 28.03
CA GLY A 271 24.97 -19.03 28.82
C GLY A 271 23.84 -19.99 28.43
N MET A 272 22.91 -19.59 27.56
CA MET A 272 22.02 -20.52 26.88
C MET A 272 22.77 -21.21 25.74
N GLU A 273 22.65 -22.53 25.65
CA GLU A 273 23.28 -23.33 24.60
C GLU A 273 22.25 -24.32 24.05
N PHE A 274 22.13 -24.35 22.73
CA PHE A 274 21.26 -25.25 22.01
C PHE A 274 22.10 -26.11 21.06
N SER A 275 21.75 -27.38 20.94
CA SER A 275 22.29 -28.20 19.85
C SER A 275 21.64 -27.83 18.53
N GLU A 276 22.34 -28.05 17.42
CA GLU A 276 21.76 -27.88 16.09
C GLU A 276 20.48 -28.70 15.93
N GLU A 277 20.45 -29.92 16.45
CA GLU A 277 19.27 -30.80 16.42
C GLU A 277 18.05 -30.20 17.14
N GLN A 278 18.25 -29.52 18.28
CA GLN A 278 17.17 -28.82 18.98
C GLN A 278 16.58 -27.69 18.13
N VAL A 279 17.45 -26.94 17.44
CA VAL A 279 17.03 -25.85 16.55
C VAL A 279 16.32 -26.39 15.32
N LEU A 280 16.81 -27.47 14.71
CA LEU A 280 16.15 -28.16 13.59
C LEU A 280 14.77 -28.70 13.98
N SER A 281 14.66 -29.32 15.16
CA SER A 281 13.39 -29.82 15.69
C SER A 281 12.40 -28.69 15.96
N ALA A 282 12.86 -27.56 16.50
CA ALA A 282 12.04 -26.36 16.68
C ALA A 282 11.56 -25.79 15.34
N ALA A 283 12.42 -25.71 14.32
CA ALA A 283 12.07 -25.27 12.98
C ALA A 283 10.94 -26.14 12.37
N GLY A 284 11.06 -27.47 12.50
CA GLY A 284 10.05 -28.41 12.02
C GLY A 284 8.68 -28.22 12.67
N ARG A 285 8.62 -27.92 13.97
CA ARG A 285 7.37 -27.68 14.71
C ARG A 285 6.58 -26.47 14.22
N VAL A 286 7.27 -25.46 13.68
CA VAL A 286 6.65 -24.24 13.13
C VAL A 286 6.51 -24.27 11.61
N GLY A 287 6.75 -25.42 10.98
CA GLY A 287 6.60 -25.60 9.54
C GLY A 287 7.75 -25.02 8.69
N LEU A 288 8.87 -24.63 9.30
CA LEU A 288 10.05 -24.16 8.57
C LEU A 288 10.84 -25.36 8.05
N SER A 289 10.48 -25.82 6.84
CA SER A 289 11.00 -27.06 6.24
C SER A 289 12.05 -26.85 5.14
N ASN A 290 12.22 -25.61 4.65
CA ASN A 290 13.20 -25.32 3.61
C ASN A 290 14.63 -25.42 4.15
N LYS A 291 15.42 -26.37 3.62
CA LYS A 291 16.79 -26.66 4.10
C LYS A 291 17.69 -25.42 4.16
N ARG A 292 17.59 -24.53 3.17
CA ARG A 292 18.42 -23.32 3.12
C ARG A 292 17.97 -22.29 4.16
N GLU A 293 16.67 -22.06 4.29
CA GLU A 293 16.12 -21.16 5.33
C GLU A 293 16.49 -21.64 6.73
N VAL A 294 16.39 -22.95 6.97
CA VAL A 294 16.77 -23.56 8.24
C VAL A 294 18.28 -23.41 8.49
N SER A 295 19.12 -23.68 7.49
CA SER A 295 20.58 -23.50 7.61
C SER A 295 20.96 -22.04 7.92
N GLU A 296 20.30 -21.07 7.30
CA GLU A 296 20.54 -19.65 7.56
C GLU A 296 20.06 -19.25 8.97
N MET A 297 18.93 -19.82 9.43
CA MET A 297 18.47 -19.64 10.81
C MET A 297 19.48 -20.20 11.82
N VAL A 298 20.00 -21.41 11.59
CA VAL A 298 21.08 -21.98 12.42
C VAL A 298 22.31 -21.07 12.41
N GLY A 299 22.65 -20.47 11.25
CA GLY A 299 23.69 -19.44 11.15
C GLY A 299 23.45 -18.26 12.08
N LYS A 300 22.21 -17.73 12.14
CA LYS A 300 21.83 -16.65 13.07
C LYS A 300 21.96 -17.07 14.55
N PHE A 301 21.66 -18.32 14.89
CA PHE A 301 21.88 -18.83 16.25
C PHE A 301 23.37 -18.87 16.61
N ARG A 302 24.24 -19.28 15.67
CA ARG A 302 25.70 -19.22 15.86
C ARG A 302 26.18 -17.77 16.04
N GLU A 303 25.68 -16.83 15.25
CA GLU A 303 25.99 -15.39 15.39
C GLU A 303 25.59 -14.83 16.76
N LEU A 304 24.52 -15.35 17.35
CA LEU A 304 24.07 -14.99 18.70
C LEU A 304 24.79 -15.75 19.83
N GLY A 305 25.75 -16.63 19.50
CA GLY A 305 26.50 -17.44 20.47
C GLY A 305 25.68 -18.57 21.11
N LEU A 306 24.54 -18.94 20.51
CA LEU A 306 23.60 -19.93 21.05
C LEU A 306 23.92 -21.38 20.63
N ILE A 307 24.78 -21.55 19.62
CA ILE A 307 25.29 -22.84 19.17
C ILE A 307 26.81 -22.66 19.04
N LYS A 308 27.58 -23.53 19.69
CA LYS A 308 29.05 -23.57 19.56
C LYS A 308 29.51 -24.30 18.30
#